data_AF-A0A924RUV7-F1
#
_entry.id   AF-A0A924RUV7-F1
#
_cell.length_a   1.000
_cell.length_b   1.000
_cell.length_c   1.000
_cell.angle_alpha   90.00
_cell.angle_beta   90.00
_cell.angle_gamma   90.00
#
_symmetry.space_group_name_H-M   'P 1'
#
loop_
_entity.id
_entity.type
_entity.pdbx_description
1 polymer ?
#
loop_
_entity_poly.entity_id
_entity_poly.type
_entity_poly.pdbx_seq_one_letter_code
_entity_poly.pdbx_strand_id
1 'polypeptide(L)'
;SVVDAQPNMAVDTHVFRVSARLGLTTKATTPLAAEKQLIKYIPTILVHKAHHWLILHGRYTCTARSPKCDKCGLTDICPYYKKIQKKLGVTF
;
A
#
# COMPACT_ATOMS: atom_id res chain seq x y z
N SER A 1 -25.21 10.74 -6.84
CA SER A 1 -25.55 9.53 -7.62
C SER A 1 -24.33 8.64 -7.69
N VAL A 2 -24.38 7.52 -6.98
CA VAL A 2 -23.33 6.49 -6.94
C VAL A 2 -23.57 5.61 -8.17
N VAL A 3 -22.56 5.48 -9.05
CA VAL A 3 -22.69 4.76 -10.33
C VAL A 3 -22.13 3.36 -10.17
N ASP A 4 -22.96 2.39 -10.51
CA ASP A 4 -23.03 0.99 -10.06
C ASP A 4 -22.27 -0.03 -10.95
N ALA A 5 -21.16 0.32 -11.59
CA ALA A 5 -20.53 -0.62 -12.55
C ALA A 5 -19.01 -0.48 -12.79
N GLN A 6 -18.25 0.14 -11.89
CA GLN A 6 -16.81 -0.06 -11.89
C GLN A 6 -16.40 -0.86 -10.66
N PRO A 7 -15.38 -1.75 -10.77
CA PRO A 7 -14.73 -2.35 -9.61
C PRO A 7 -13.96 -1.26 -8.87
N ASN A 8 -14.68 -0.31 -8.26
CA ASN A 8 -14.09 0.82 -7.60
C ASN A 8 -13.48 0.31 -6.29
N MET A 9 -12.16 0.18 -6.26
CA MET A 9 -11.43 -0.04 -5.03
C MET A 9 -11.40 1.30 -4.32
N ALA A 10 -12.23 1.49 -3.29
CA ALA A 10 -12.11 2.66 -2.43
C ALA A 10 -10.66 2.74 -1.91
N VAL A 11 -9.87 3.71 -2.39
CA VAL A 11 -8.50 3.89 -1.91
C VAL A 11 -8.55 4.85 -0.73
N ASP A 12 -8.53 4.29 0.48
CA ASP A 12 -8.37 5.06 1.71
C ASP A 12 -6.93 5.58 1.85
N THR A 13 -6.74 6.61 2.65
CA THR A 13 -5.44 7.21 3.02
C THR A 13 -4.42 6.18 3.53
N HIS A 14 -4.87 5.14 4.24
CA HIS A 14 -4.03 4.02 4.67
C HIS A 14 -3.57 3.18 3.48
N VAL A 15 -4.51 2.76 2.63
CA VAL A 15 -4.24 1.95 1.43
C VAL A 15 -3.31 2.70 0.49
N PHE A 16 -3.56 3.99 0.26
CA PHE A 16 -2.73 4.86 -0.56
C PHE A 16 -1.28 4.92 -0.05
N ARG A 17 -1.11 5.16 1.26
CA ARG A 17 0.22 5.22 1.89
C ARG A 17 0.94 3.88 1.83
N VAL A 18 0.26 2.78 2.18
CA VAL A 18 0.88 1.45 2.16
C VAL A 18 1.28 1.06 0.74
N SER A 19 0.40 1.29 -0.23
CA SER A 19 0.66 1.01 -1.64
C SER A 19 1.84 1.81 -2.19
N ALA A 20 1.92 3.11 -1.84
CA ALA A 20 3.03 3.97 -2.22
C ALA A 20 4.36 3.54 -1.56
N ARG A 21 4.33 3.09 -0.30
CA ARG A 21 5.52 2.60 0.43
C ARG A 21 6.02 1.25 -0.05
N LEU A 22 5.10 0.34 -0.37
CA LEU A 22 5.38 -0.98 -0.93
C LEU A 22 5.79 -0.90 -2.40
N GLY A 23 5.52 0.22 -3.09
CA GLY A 23 5.78 0.35 -4.52
C GLY A 23 4.74 -0.34 -5.40
N LEU A 24 3.57 -0.68 -4.84
CA LEU A 24 2.43 -1.21 -5.60
C LEU A 24 1.86 -0.15 -6.55
N THR A 25 1.97 1.12 -6.17
CA THR A 25 1.62 2.26 -7.02
C THR A 25 2.88 3.06 -7.34
N THR A 26 3.04 3.43 -8.61
CA THR A 26 4.18 4.18 -9.12
C THR A 26 3.77 5.62 -9.37
N LYS A 27 4.21 6.53 -8.48
CA LYS A 27 3.96 7.98 -8.56
C LYS A 27 2.48 8.37 -8.68
N ALA A 28 1.57 7.59 -8.10
CA ALA A 28 0.18 8.00 -8.00
C ALA A 28 0.07 9.23 -7.09
N THR A 29 -0.37 10.37 -7.65
CA THR A 29 -0.61 11.61 -6.90
C THR A 29 -2.05 11.73 -6.43
N THR A 30 -2.97 11.02 -7.08
CA THR A 30 -4.40 11.02 -6.73
C THR A 30 -4.86 9.62 -6.32
N PRO A 31 -5.85 9.50 -5.42
CA PRO A 31 -6.45 8.22 -5.04
C PRO A 31 -6.98 7.45 -6.25
N LEU A 32 -7.57 8.16 -7.21
CA LEU A 32 -8.09 7.62 -8.47
C LEU A 32 -7.00 7.00 -9.35
N ALA A 33 -5.81 7.59 -9.40
CA ALA A 33 -4.67 7.02 -10.12
C ALA A 33 -4.13 5.77 -9.42
N ALA A 34 -4.04 5.80 -8.08
CA ALA A 34 -3.63 4.65 -7.28
C ALA A 34 -4.61 3.47 -7.46
N GLU A 35 -5.91 3.75 -7.43
CA GLU A 35 -6.98 2.78 -7.66
C GLU A 35 -6.84 2.08 -9.00
N LYS A 36 -6.72 2.85 -10.10
CA LYS A 36 -6.54 2.29 -11.45
C LYS A 36 -5.31 1.39 -11.55
N GLN A 37 -4.20 1.76 -10.90
CA GLN A 37 -3.01 0.92 -10.85
C GLN A 37 -3.25 -0.35 -10.03
N LEU A 38 -3.87 -0.24 -8.86
CA LEU A 38 -4.16 -1.37 -7.98
C LEU A 38 -5.09 -2.39 -8.64
N ILE A 39 -6.17 -1.95 -9.30
CA ILE A 39 -7.11 -2.83 -10.03
C ILE A 39 -6.41 -3.51 -11.22
N LYS A 40 -5.38 -2.89 -11.80
CA LYS A 40 -4.59 -3.50 -12.88
C LYS A 40 -3.71 -4.64 -12.38
N TYR A 41 -3.22 -4.56 -11.14
CA TYR A 41 -2.33 -5.58 -10.55
C TYR A 41 -3.07 -6.61 -9.68
N ILE A 42 -4.20 -6.23 -9.09
CA ILE A 42 -4.98 -7.06 -8.16
C ILE A 42 -6.29 -7.46 -8.84
N PRO A 43 -6.62 -8.75 -8.94
CA PRO A 43 -7.88 -9.19 -9.51
C PRO A 43 -9.07 -8.67 -8.69
N THR A 44 -10.11 -8.22 -9.37
CA THR A 44 -11.30 -7.57 -8.78
C THR A 44 -11.96 -8.38 -7.67
N ILE A 45 -11.91 -9.72 -7.73
CA ILE A 45 -12.46 -10.61 -6.70
C ILE A 45 -11.76 -10.45 -5.34
N LEU A 46 -10.45 -10.13 -5.38
CA LEU A 46 -9.61 -10.00 -4.20
C LEU A 46 -9.50 -8.56 -3.74
N VAL A 47 -9.92 -7.59 -4.56
CA VAL A 47 -9.82 -6.15 -4.26
C VAL A 47 -10.43 -5.81 -2.90
N HIS A 48 -11.62 -6.32 -2.58
CA HIS A 48 -12.25 -6.05 -1.28
C HIS A 48 -11.49 -6.66 -0.09
N LYS A 49 -10.92 -7.87 -0.25
CA LYS A 49 -10.10 -8.51 0.80
C LYS A 49 -8.78 -7.78 0.96
N ALA A 50 -8.10 -7.48 -0.14
CA ALA A 50 -6.85 -6.74 -0.18
C ALA A 50 -7.02 -5.35 0.42
N HIS A 51 -8.13 -4.67 0.14
CA HIS A 51 -8.46 -3.38 0.74
C HIS A 51 -8.49 -3.45 2.28
N HIS A 52 -9.27 -4.37 2.85
CA HIS A 52 -9.32 -4.56 4.31
C HIS A 52 -7.94 -4.90 4.90
N TRP A 53 -7.19 -5.79 4.25
CA TRP A 53 -5.84 -6.15 4.68
C TRP A 53 -4.90 -4.94 4.68
N LEU A 54 -4.93 -4.13 3.61
CA LEU A 54 -4.10 -2.93 3.48
C LEU A 54 -4.48 -1.85 4.50
N ILE A 55 -5.78 -1.68 4.81
CA ILE A 55 -6.24 -0.78 5.88
C ILE A 55 -5.72 -1.26 7.24
N LEU A 56 -5.97 -2.51 7.60
CA LEU A 56 -5.55 -3.07 8.89
C LEU A 56 -4.02 -3.00 9.02
N HIS A 57 -3.31 -3.35 7.96
CA HIS A 57 -1.86 -3.24 7.91
C HIS A 57 -1.40 -1.80 8.07
N GLY A 58 -2.00 -0.84 7.38
CA GLY A 58 -1.69 0.59 7.49
C GLY A 58 -2.04 1.19 8.85
N ARG A 59 -3.00 0.62 9.58
CA ARG A 59 -3.42 1.06 10.91
C ARG A 59 -2.54 0.50 12.02
N TYR A 60 -2.20 -0.79 11.96
CA TYR A 60 -1.48 -1.48 13.06
C TYR A 60 0.02 -1.66 12.82
N THR A 61 0.44 -1.79 11.56
CA THR A 61 1.84 -2.11 11.20
C THR A 61 2.52 -0.91 10.52
N CYS A 62 2.02 -0.47 9.36
CA CYS A 62 2.59 0.58 8.54
C CYS A 62 2.00 1.97 8.88
N THR A 63 2.21 2.38 10.14
CA THR A 63 1.76 3.69 10.63
C THR A 63 2.56 4.84 10.00
N ALA A 64 1.99 6.04 9.97
CA ALA A 64 2.62 7.19 9.32
C ALA A 64 3.92 7.62 10.03
N ARG A 65 3.90 7.67 11.37
CA ARG A 65 5.00 8.20 12.19
C ARG A 65 6.06 7.15 12.54
N SER A 66 5.67 5.94 12.96
CA SER A 66 6.59 4.88 13.39
C SER A 66 6.14 3.52 12.83
N PRO A 67 6.41 3.24 11.54
CA PRO A 67 6.05 1.96 10.95
C PRO A 67 6.82 0.84 11.66
N LYS A 68 6.11 -0.19 12.13
CA LYS A 68 6.68 -1.37 12.77
C LYS A 68 7.19 -2.35 11.70
N CYS A 69 8.25 -1.93 11.01
CA CYS A 69 8.84 -2.73 9.94
C CYS A 69 9.34 -4.09 10.44
N ASP A 70 9.82 -4.19 11.68
CA ASP A 70 10.30 -5.45 12.27
C ASP A 70 9.23 -6.55 12.36
N LYS A 71 7.95 -6.16 12.41
CA LYS A 71 6.81 -7.08 12.43
C LYS A 71 6.14 -7.24 11.06
N CYS A 72 6.64 -6.53 10.05
CA CYS A 72 6.06 -6.52 8.72
C CYS A 72 6.72 -7.62 7.87
N GLY A 73 5.97 -8.66 7.49
CA GLY A 73 6.48 -9.70 6.58
C GLY A 73 6.73 -9.24 5.13
N LEU A 74 6.52 -7.95 4.83
CA LEU A 74 6.72 -7.37 3.49
C LEU A 74 7.98 -6.49 3.43
N THR A 75 8.83 -6.50 4.46
CA THR A 75 10.08 -5.72 4.53
C THR A 75 11.00 -5.98 3.35
N ASP A 76 11.12 -7.24 2.91
CA ASP A 76 12.05 -7.66 1.87
C ASP A 76 11.70 -7.10 0.48
N ILE A 77 10.40 -6.85 0.25
CA ILE A 77 9.90 -6.27 -0.99
C ILE A 77 9.62 -4.77 -0.89
N CYS A 78 9.64 -4.20 0.33
CA CYS A 78 9.29 -2.81 0.57
C CYS A 78 10.44 -1.85 0.21
N PRO A 79 10.33 -1.03 -0.85
CA PRO A 79 11.37 -0.08 -1.24
C PRO A 79 11.57 1.02 -0.19
N TYR A 80 10.51 1.41 0.52
CA TYR A 80 10.62 2.37 1.63
C TYR A 80 11.51 1.82 2.76
N TYR A 81 11.33 0.55 3.13
CA TYR A 81 12.15 -0.10 4.15
C TYR A 81 13.59 -0.27 3.68
N LYS A 82 13.82 -0.70 2.43
CA LYS A 82 15.16 -0.76 1.82
C LYS A 82 15.89 0.59 1.88
N LYS A 83 15.17 1.69 1.63
CA LYS A 83 15.73 3.05 1.73
C LYS A 83 16.08 3.44 3.17
N ILE A 84 15.23 3.08 4.14
CA ILE A 84 15.52 3.28 5.57
C ILE A 84 16.74 2.46 5.99
N GLN A 85 16.78 1.18 5.66
CA GLN A 85 17.90 0.28 5.98
C GLN A 85 19.22 0.76 5.36
N LYS A 86 19.20 1.18 4.08
CA LYS A 86 20.37 1.79 3.44
C LYS A 86 20.87 3.05 4.17
N LYS A 87 19.97 3.82 4.79
CA LYS A 87 20.32 5.00 5.58
C LYS A 87 20.91 4.65 6.95
N LEU A 88 20.52 3.50 7.50
CA LEU A 88 21.06 2.94 8.76
C LEU A 88 22.42 2.25 8.57
N GLY A 89 22.95 2.17 7.35
CA GLY A 89 24.33 1.72 7.10
C GLY A 89 24.57 0.24 7.38
N VAL A 90 23.52 -0.59 7.44
CA VAL A 90 23.67 -2.05 7.56
C VAL A 90 24.03 -2.59 6.18
N THR A 91 25.33 -2.58 5.93
CA THR A 91 25.98 -3.24 4.80
C THR A 91 26.07 -4.71 5.17
N PHE A 92 25.40 -5.58 4.40
CA PHE A 92 25.71 -7.01 4.43
C PHE A 92 26.96 -7.24 3.58
#